data_AF-A0A6A4LMK2-F1
#
_entry.id   AF-A0A6A4LMK2-F1
#
_cell.length_a   1.000
_cell.length_b   1.000
_cell.length_c   1.000
_cell.angle_alpha   90.00
_cell.angle_beta   90.00
_cell.angle_gamma   90.00
#
_symmetry.space_group_name_H-M   'P 1'
#
loop_
_entity.id
_entity.type
_entity.pdbx_description
1 polymer ?
#
loop_
_entity_poly.entity_id
_entity_poly.type
_entity_poly.pdbx_seq_one_letter_code
_entity_poly.pdbx_strand_id
1 'polypeptide(L)'
;MKAPLFICLLLCFQQLAFFPIASTANQGDNLSKLIKSRKSENPLNAETWVALEFASKEYSPVYVGNQSGSMDADKIDALPGQPEGVDFNQYAGYVTVDPAAGRALFYYFVESPKNSDTNPLVLWLNGGTGDIDGRVPITSSRYSINTFKLPVETAWRPWYSNEEVGGYVVGYKGLVLTTVRGAGHTVPSYQPERALNMISSFLQGTLPPSS
;
A
#
# COMPACT_ATOMS: atom_id res chain seq x y z
N MET A 1 -5.75 66.09 17.66
CA MET A 1 -6.47 65.24 16.67
C MET A 1 -5.74 63.93 16.44
N LYS A 2 -5.90 62.95 17.34
CA LYS A 2 -5.41 61.56 17.19
C LYS A 2 -6.31 60.64 18.03
N ALA A 3 -7.57 60.50 17.63
CA ALA A 3 -8.54 59.63 18.29
C ALA A 3 -9.37 58.70 17.36
N PRO A 4 -9.39 58.82 16.01
CA PRO A 4 -10.25 57.93 15.23
C PRO A 4 -9.60 56.59 14.87
N LEU A 5 -8.26 56.46 14.90
CA LEU A 5 -7.58 55.24 14.47
C LEU A 5 -7.59 54.12 15.52
N PHE A 6 -7.60 54.46 16.82
CA PHE A 6 -7.57 53.48 17.90
C PHE A 6 -8.92 52.77 18.10
N ILE A 7 -10.03 53.45 17.81
CA ILE A 7 -11.38 52.88 17.90
C ILE A 7 -11.65 51.90 16.74
N CYS A 8 -11.12 52.15 15.54
CA CYS A 8 -11.21 51.20 14.42
C CYS A 8 -10.42 49.90 14.66
N LEU A 9 -9.27 49.98 15.34
CA LEU A 9 -8.44 48.80 15.65
C LEU A 9 -9.05 47.90 16.74
N LEU A 10 -9.73 48.49 17.74
CA LEU A 10 -10.46 47.73 18.77
C LEU A 10 -11.74 47.07 18.23
N LEU A 11 -12.44 47.69 17.28
CA LEU A 11 -13.62 47.10 16.64
C LEU A 11 -13.26 45.95 15.67
N CYS A 12 -12.08 45.98 15.04
CA CYS A 12 -11.60 44.87 14.21
C CYS A 12 -11.18 43.64 15.04
N PHE A 13 -10.66 43.83 16.25
CA PHE A 13 -10.30 42.71 17.14
C PHE A 13 -11.52 42.02 17.75
N GLN A 14 -12.64 42.73 17.93
CA GLN A 14 -13.87 42.13 18.48
C GLN A 14 -14.70 41.36 17.44
N GLN A 15 -14.44 41.53 16.15
CA GLN A 15 -15.12 40.75 15.10
C GLN A 15 -14.38 39.45 14.69
N LEU A 16 -13.15 39.23 15.18
CA LEU A 16 -12.42 37.97 14.99
C LEU A 16 -12.70 36.92 16.08
N ALA A 17 -13.45 37.25 17.13
CA ALA A 17 -13.75 36.33 18.24
C ALA A 17 -15.14 35.64 18.13
N PHE A 18 -15.94 35.97 17.12
CA PHE A 18 -17.29 35.42 16.93
C PHE A 18 -17.54 34.98 15.48
N PHE A 19 -16.66 34.14 14.94
CA PHE A 19 -17.12 33.12 14.01
C PHE A 19 -17.32 31.85 14.83
N PRO A 20 -18.56 31.35 15.02
CA PRO A 20 -18.71 29.94 15.32
C PRO A 20 -18.15 29.22 14.08
N ILE A 21 -16.92 28.72 14.19
CA ILE A 21 -16.52 27.59 13.36
C ILE A 21 -17.46 26.48 13.83
N ALA A 22 -18.63 26.39 13.19
CA ALA A 22 -19.39 25.17 13.14
C ALA A 22 -18.50 24.19 12.38
N SER A 23 -17.54 23.60 13.10
CA SER A 23 -16.83 22.42 12.65
C SER A 23 -17.88 21.34 12.59
N THR A 24 -18.43 21.16 11.39
CA THR A 24 -19.10 19.93 10.98
C THR A 24 -18.29 18.77 11.54
N ALA A 25 -18.96 17.85 12.25
CA ALA A 25 -18.36 16.70 12.92
C ALA A 25 -17.08 16.21 12.20
N ASN A 26 -15.94 16.34 12.88
CA ASN A 26 -14.68 15.84 12.34
C ASN A 26 -14.82 14.32 12.19
N GLN A 27 -14.29 13.71 11.13
CA GLN A 27 -14.27 12.25 10.98
C GLN A 27 -13.75 11.55 12.26
N GLY A 28 -12.87 12.22 13.02
CA GLY A 28 -12.41 11.77 14.35
C GLY A 28 -13.51 11.66 15.42
N ASP A 29 -14.53 12.52 15.40
CA ASP A 29 -15.65 12.47 16.34
C ASP A 29 -16.59 11.31 16.02
N ASN A 30 -16.82 11.07 14.72
CA ASN A 30 -17.60 9.92 14.26
C ASN A 30 -16.88 8.60 14.55
N LEU A 31 -15.56 8.55 14.36
CA LEU A 31 -14.73 7.41 14.75
C LEU A 31 -14.75 7.18 16.26
N SER A 32 -14.64 8.24 17.06
CA SER A 32 -14.72 8.15 18.52
C SER A 32 -16.09 7.67 19.01
N LYS A 33 -17.18 8.10 18.37
CA LYS A 33 -18.53 7.60 18.63
C LYS A 33 -18.65 6.12 18.28
N LEU A 34 -18.13 5.69 17.14
CA LEU A 34 -18.12 4.28 16.72
C LEU A 34 -17.32 3.39 17.70
N ILE A 35 -16.12 3.83 18.10
CA ILE A 35 -15.27 3.11 19.07
C ILE A 35 -15.98 3.00 20.42
N LYS A 36 -16.64 4.07 20.87
CA LYS A 36 -17.40 4.06 22.13
C LYS A 36 -18.63 3.15 22.04
N SER A 37 -19.35 3.13 20.90
CA SER A 37 -20.50 2.24 20.73
C SER A 37 -20.08 0.76 20.73
N ARG A 38 -18.90 0.45 20.17
CA ARG A 38 -18.36 -0.92 20.11
C ARG A 38 -17.67 -1.39 21.40
N LYS A 39 -17.40 -0.50 22.36
CA LYS A 39 -16.81 -0.85 23.67
C LYS A 39 -17.81 -1.48 24.65
N SER A 40 -19.12 -1.40 24.38
CA SER A 40 -20.17 -1.93 25.24
C SER A 40 -20.61 -3.36 24.89
N GLU A 41 -20.21 -3.86 23.72
CA GLU A 41 -20.40 -5.26 23.38
C GLU A 41 -19.08 -5.94 23.69
N ASN A 42 -19.12 -6.88 24.64
CA ASN A 42 -18.02 -7.80 24.93
C ASN A 42 -17.35 -8.17 23.59
N PRO A 43 -16.05 -7.87 23.38
CA PRO A 43 -15.47 -7.99 22.05
C PRO A 43 -15.68 -9.42 21.58
N LEU A 44 -16.49 -9.56 20.52
CA LEU A 44 -16.60 -10.81 19.79
C LEU A 44 -15.16 -11.24 19.51
N ASN A 45 -14.85 -12.44 20.02
CA ASN A 45 -13.54 -13.04 19.95
C ASN A 45 -12.99 -12.87 18.51
N ALA A 46 -11.70 -12.57 18.36
CA ALA A 46 -11.09 -12.29 17.06
C ALA A 46 -11.28 -13.45 16.05
N GLU A 47 -11.37 -14.70 16.53
CA GLU A 47 -11.72 -15.87 15.74
C GLU A 47 -13.17 -15.88 15.26
N THR A 48 -14.11 -15.20 15.93
CA THR A 48 -15.51 -15.13 15.49
C THR A 48 -15.67 -14.26 14.23
N TRP A 49 -14.91 -13.17 14.12
CA TRP A 49 -14.85 -12.36 12.89
C TRP A 49 -14.21 -13.12 11.73
N VAL A 50 -13.13 -13.82 12.03
CA VAL A 50 -12.45 -14.73 11.10
C VAL A 50 -13.43 -15.82 10.62
N ALA A 51 -14.22 -16.41 11.52
CA ALA A 51 -15.21 -17.43 11.19
C ALA A 51 -16.40 -16.89 10.36
N LEU A 52 -16.87 -15.66 10.62
CA LEU A 52 -17.92 -15.01 9.85
C LEU A 52 -17.46 -14.65 8.42
N GLU A 53 -16.20 -14.25 8.26
CA GLU A 53 -15.60 -14.00 6.94
C GLU A 53 -15.38 -15.31 6.16
N PHE A 54 -14.97 -16.38 6.84
CA PHE A 54 -14.91 -17.73 6.27
C PHE A 54 -16.29 -18.35 5.96
N ALA A 55 -17.36 -17.87 6.60
CA ALA A 55 -18.74 -18.28 6.32
C ALA A 55 -19.31 -17.62 5.06
N SER A 56 -18.78 -16.46 4.64
CA SER A 56 -19.06 -15.86 3.33
C SER A 56 -18.29 -16.59 2.21
N LYS A 57 -18.64 -17.85 2.00
CA LYS A 57 -17.95 -18.79 1.12
C LYS A 57 -18.26 -18.62 -0.38
N GLU A 58 -18.47 -17.38 -0.84
CA GLU A 58 -18.61 -17.07 -2.25
C GLU A 58 -17.65 -15.94 -2.63
N TYR A 59 -16.36 -16.25 -2.66
CA TYR A 59 -15.44 -15.45 -3.43
C TYR A 59 -15.76 -15.66 -4.91
N SER A 60 -16.00 -14.56 -5.63
CA SER A 60 -16.12 -14.63 -7.09
C SER A 60 -14.89 -15.35 -7.66
N PRO A 61 -15.06 -16.28 -8.62
CA PRO A 61 -13.92 -16.94 -9.24
C PRO A 61 -12.94 -15.89 -9.73
N VAL A 62 -11.64 -16.14 -9.53
CA VAL A 62 -10.56 -15.28 -10.06
C VAL A 62 -10.78 -15.15 -11.56
N TYR A 63 -11.37 -14.04 -11.98
CA TYR A 63 -11.64 -13.77 -13.38
C TYR A 63 -10.45 -13.00 -13.92
N VAL A 64 -9.66 -13.66 -14.76
CA VAL A 64 -8.72 -12.98 -15.66
C VAL A 64 -9.41 -12.96 -17.01
N GLY A 65 -9.87 -11.77 -17.43
CA GLY A 65 -10.48 -11.61 -18.73
C GLY A 65 -9.52 -11.91 -19.85
N ASN A 66 -10.05 -12.23 -21.02
CA ASN A 66 -9.24 -12.25 -22.23
C ASN A 66 -8.61 -10.86 -22.41
N GLN A 67 -7.29 -10.77 -22.27
CA GLN A 67 -6.57 -9.50 -22.42
C GLN A 67 -6.46 -9.24 -23.92
N SER A 68 -7.25 -8.30 -24.44
CA SER A 68 -7.17 -7.86 -25.83
C SER A 68 -6.05 -6.83 -25.98
N GLY A 69 -4.87 -7.25 -26.44
CA GLY A 69 -3.72 -6.39 -26.69
C GLY A 69 -2.41 -7.18 -26.70
N SER A 70 -1.40 -6.72 -27.45
CA SER A 70 -0.02 -7.21 -27.30
C SER A 70 0.66 -6.42 -26.20
N MET A 71 1.56 -7.05 -25.43
CA MET A 71 2.49 -6.35 -24.54
C MET A 71 3.24 -5.21 -25.27
N ASP A 72 3.46 -5.35 -26.58
CA ASP A 72 4.06 -4.32 -27.43
C ASP A 72 3.24 -3.02 -27.48
N ALA A 73 1.91 -3.11 -27.37
CA ALA A 73 1.03 -1.95 -27.41
C ALA A 73 1.12 -1.11 -26.12
N ASP A 74 1.51 -1.75 -25.01
CA ASP A 74 1.68 -1.11 -23.72
C ASP A 74 3.10 -0.55 -23.53
N LYS A 75 4.00 -0.74 -24.52
CA LYS A 75 5.40 -0.31 -24.43
C LYS A 75 5.51 1.21 -24.37
N ILE A 76 6.30 1.70 -23.41
CA ILE A 76 6.61 3.11 -23.22
C ILE A 76 8.03 3.37 -23.72
N ASP A 77 8.19 4.28 -24.67
CA ASP A 77 9.51 4.69 -25.15
C ASP A 77 10.24 5.55 -24.08
N ALA A 78 9.56 6.58 -23.55
CA ALA A 78 10.08 7.43 -22.49
C ALA A 78 8.95 8.06 -21.67
N LEU A 79 9.15 8.17 -20.37
CA LEU A 79 8.28 8.91 -19.46
C LEU A 79 8.60 10.42 -19.52
N PRO A 80 7.62 11.30 -19.27
CA PRO A 80 7.86 12.72 -19.13
C PRO A 80 8.92 13.02 -18.05
N GLY A 81 10.03 13.66 -18.44
CA GLY A 81 11.13 13.99 -17.52
C GLY A 81 12.07 12.83 -17.18
N GLN A 82 11.99 11.71 -17.89
CA GLN A 82 12.93 10.60 -17.74
C GLN A 82 14.37 11.06 -18.09
N PRO A 83 15.36 10.83 -17.21
CA PRO A 83 16.75 11.15 -17.50
C PRO A 83 17.27 10.38 -18.72
N GLU A 84 18.24 10.98 -19.42
CA GLU A 84 18.96 10.29 -20.49
C GLU A 84 19.80 9.13 -19.93
N GLY A 85 19.95 8.06 -20.72
CA GLY A 85 20.76 6.89 -20.35
C GLY A 85 19.99 5.78 -19.61
N VAL A 86 18.67 5.85 -19.54
CA VAL A 86 17.84 4.73 -19.09
C VAL A 86 17.77 3.66 -20.17
N ASP A 87 18.22 2.45 -19.81
CA ASP A 87 18.32 1.30 -20.70
C ASP A 87 17.54 0.11 -20.12
N PHE A 88 16.22 0.24 -20.12
CA PHE A 88 15.29 -0.85 -19.83
C PHE A 88 13.99 -0.69 -20.60
N ASN A 89 13.35 -1.80 -20.93
CA ASN A 89 11.98 -1.76 -21.43
C ASN A 89 11.01 -1.47 -20.28
N GLN A 90 10.01 -0.64 -20.55
CA GLN A 90 8.97 -0.27 -19.60
C GLN A 90 7.63 -0.28 -20.31
N TYR A 91 6.58 -0.65 -19.58
CA TYR A 91 5.24 -0.88 -20.10
C TYR A 91 4.21 -0.36 -19.10
N ALA A 92 3.09 0.18 -19.58
CA ALA A 92 1.95 0.47 -18.72
C ALA A 92 0.63 0.26 -19.45
N GLY A 93 -0.35 -0.22 -18.69
CA GLY A 93 -1.66 -0.52 -19.25
C GLY A 93 -2.66 -0.92 -18.16
N TYR A 94 -3.70 -1.62 -18.58
CA TYR A 94 -4.78 -2.06 -17.69
C TYR A 94 -5.02 -3.55 -17.84
N VAL A 95 -5.02 -4.27 -16.71
CA VAL A 95 -5.43 -5.68 -16.64
C VAL A 95 -6.89 -5.74 -16.22
N THR A 96 -7.76 -6.22 -17.10
CA THR A 96 -9.19 -6.34 -16.79
C THR A 96 -9.43 -7.52 -15.85
N VAL A 97 -10.02 -7.24 -14.67
CA VAL A 97 -10.27 -8.21 -13.59
C VAL A 97 -11.76 -8.53 -13.42
N ASP A 98 -12.65 -7.68 -13.93
CA ASP A 98 -14.09 -7.96 -13.99
C ASP A 98 -14.73 -7.12 -15.10
N PRO A 99 -14.95 -7.69 -16.29
CA PRO A 99 -15.51 -6.97 -17.42
C PRO A 99 -17.01 -6.71 -17.24
N ALA A 100 -17.73 -7.55 -16.47
CA ALA A 100 -19.14 -7.33 -16.21
C ALA A 100 -19.36 -6.08 -15.34
N ALA A 101 -18.46 -5.84 -14.39
CA ALA A 101 -18.45 -4.63 -13.57
C ALA A 101 -17.53 -3.51 -14.13
N GLY A 102 -16.88 -3.71 -15.28
CA GLY A 102 -15.95 -2.74 -15.87
C GLY A 102 -14.71 -2.45 -15.02
N ARG A 103 -14.27 -3.37 -14.16
CA ARG A 103 -13.11 -3.20 -13.27
C ARG A 103 -11.83 -3.65 -13.95
N ALA A 104 -10.81 -2.79 -13.90
CA ALA A 104 -9.46 -3.07 -14.36
C ALA A 104 -8.41 -2.52 -13.39
N LEU A 105 -7.26 -3.18 -13.32
CA LEU A 105 -6.10 -2.74 -12.56
C LEU A 105 -5.11 -2.07 -13.49
N PHE A 106 -4.73 -0.83 -13.18
CA PHE A 106 -3.59 -0.19 -13.82
C PHE A 106 -2.30 -0.89 -13.38
N TYR A 107 -1.38 -1.08 -14.32
CA TYR A 107 -0.03 -1.56 -14.02
C TYR A 107 1.03 -0.67 -14.69
N TYR A 108 2.18 -0.58 -14.04
CA TYR A 108 3.42 -0.09 -14.61
C TYR A 108 4.48 -1.15 -14.35
N PHE A 109 5.10 -1.64 -15.43
CA PHE A 109 6.05 -2.74 -15.41
C PHE A 109 7.37 -2.29 -16.04
N VAL A 110 8.47 -2.68 -15.42
CA VAL A 110 9.82 -2.40 -15.90
C VAL A 110 10.58 -3.72 -15.95
N GLU A 111 11.18 -4.02 -17.10
CA GLU A 111 12.04 -5.17 -17.25
C GLU A 111 13.41 -4.91 -16.60
N SER A 112 14.02 -5.98 -16.09
CA SER A 112 15.40 -5.88 -15.65
C SER A 112 16.31 -5.64 -16.87
N PRO A 113 17.22 -4.63 -16.85
CA PRO A 113 18.16 -4.38 -17.95
C PRO A 113 19.03 -5.58 -18.34
N LYS A 114 19.22 -6.54 -17.42
CA LYS A 114 20.07 -7.71 -17.61
C LYS A 114 19.31 -8.97 -17.21
N ASN A 115 19.26 -9.95 -18.11
CA ASN A 115 18.64 -11.26 -17.88
C ASN A 115 17.16 -11.16 -17.45
N SER A 116 16.39 -10.28 -18.10
CA SER A 116 14.94 -10.08 -17.86
C SER A 116 14.14 -11.38 -17.80
N ASP A 117 14.50 -12.34 -18.65
CA ASP A 117 13.76 -13.60 -18.82
C ASP A 117 13.96 -14.59 -17.67
N THR A 118 15.04 -14.42 -16.89
CA THR A 118 15.39 -15.32 -15.77
C THR A 118 15.30 -14.66 -14.41
N ASN A 119 15.28 -13.32 -14.37
CA ASN A 119 15.18 -12.60 -13.12
C ASN A 119 13.77 -12.76 -12.51
N PRO A 120 13.67 -12.80 -11.17
CA PRO A 120 12.36 -12.88 -10.52
C PRO A 120 11.50 -11.65 -10.85
N LEU A 121 10.18 -11.78 -10.72
CA LEU A 121 9.22 -10.69 -10.87
C LEU A 121 8.99 -9.98 -9.52
N VAL A 122 9.21 -8.67 -9.44
CA VAL A 122 8.71 -7.86 -8.31
C VAL A 122 7.27 -7.54 -8.62
N LEU A 123 6.36 -7.96 -7.74
CA LEU A 123 5.01 -7.43 -7.76
C LEU A 123 4.88 -6.35 -6.68
N TRP A 124 4.85 -5.10 -7.11
CA TRP A 124 4.52 -3.96 -6.24
C TRP A 124 3.03 -3.64 -6.37
N LEU A 125 2.21 -4.22 -5.51
CA LEU A 125 0.83 -3.79 -5.38
C LEU A 125 0.82 -2.47 -4.61
N ASN A 126 0.22 -1.43 -5.19
CA ASN A 126 -0.01 -0.16 -4.50
C ASN A 126 -0.89 -0.44 -3.27
N GLY A 127 -0.21 -0.68 -2.14
CA GLY A 127 -0.86 -1.11 -0.93
C GLY A 127 0.00 -1.94 0.02
N GLY A 128 0.83 -1.25 0.78
CA GLY A 128 1.16 -1.64 2.14
C GLY A 128 2.06 -2.86 2.32
N THR A 129 3.26 -2.84 1.74
CA THR A 129 4.39 -3.47 2.47
C THR A 129 4.74 -2.66 3.72
N GLY A 130 4.29 -1.41 3.79
CA GLY A 130 4.28 -0.60 4.99
C GLY A 130 3.29 -1.10 6.02
N ASP A 131 3.80 -1.51 7.19
CA ASP A 131 2.99 -2.07 8.28
C ASP A 131 2.09 -1.04 9.00
N ILE A 132 2.20 0.25 8.66
CA ILE A 132 1.36 1.33 9.18
C ILE A 132 0.44 1.96 8.11
N ASP A 133 0.29 1.35 6.92
CA ASP A 133 -0.66 1.82 5.91
C ASP A 133 -2.12 1.49 6.28
N GLY A 134 -2.94 2.52 6.46
CA GLY A 134 -4.38 2.38 6.73
C GLY A 134 -5.26 2.27 5.48
N ARG A 135 -4.75 2.54 4.27
CA ARG A 135 -5.53 2.41 3.03
C ARG A 135 -5.55 0.98 2.52
N VAL A 136 -4.39 0.34 2.46
CA VAL A 136 -4.25 -1.07 2.08
C VAL A 136 -3.31 -1.75 3.08
N PRO A 137 -3.86 -2.27 4.19
CA PRO A 137 -3.04 -2.82 5.26
C PRO A 137 -2.41 -4.17 4.83
N ILE A 138 -1.26 -4.49 5.45
CA ILE A 138 -0.56 -5.76 5.23
C ILE A 138 -1.45 -7.00 5.45
N THR A 139 -2.49 -6.89 6.28
CA THR A 139 -3.47 -7.96 6.49
C THR A 139 -4.19 -8.32 5.20
N SER A 140 -4.61 -7.35 4.39
CA SER A 140 -5.26 -7.57 3.09
C SER A 140 -4.35 -8.34 2.12
N SER A 141 -3.07 -7.97 2.06
CA SER A 141 -2.07 -8.67 1.25
C SER A 141 -1.85 -10.11 1.74
N ARG A 142 -1.77 -10.34 3.06
CA ARG A 142 -1.67 -11.69 3.63
C ARG A 142 -2.89 -12.56 3.32
N TYR A 143 -4.10 -12.01 3.39
CA TYR A 143 -5.32 -12.73 3.02
C TYR A 143 -5.34 -13.10 1.54
N SER A 144 -5.00 -12.15 0.66
CA SER A 144 -4.95 -12.36 -0.78
C SER A 144 -3.95 -13.47 -1.12
N ILE A 145 -2.74 -13.41 -0.57
CA ILE A 145 -1.69 -14.41 -0.81
C ILE A 145 -2.07 -15.79 -0.27
N ASN A 146 -2.72 -15.86 0.90
CA ASN A 146 -3.18 -17.12 1.48
C ASN A 146 -4.25 -17.84 0.61
N THR A 147 -4.85 -17.15 -0.36
CA THR A 147 -5.81 -17.74 -1.31
C THR A 147 -5.12 -18.66 -2.32
N PHE A 148 -3.86 -18.38 -2.69
CA PHE A 148 -3.10 -19.20 -3.64
C PHE A 148 -2.68 -20.57 -3.09
N LYS A 149 -2.75 -20.78 -1.76
CA LYS A 149 -2.34 -22.03 -1.09
C LYS A 149 -0.92 -22.49 -1.47
N LEU A 150 -0.01 -21.54 -1.69
CA LEU A 150 1.38 -21.84 -2.02
C LEU A 150 2.10 -22.51 -0.83
N PRO A 151 2.95 -23.53 -1.06
CA PRO A 151 3.79 -24.10 -0.02
C PRO A 151 4.73 -23.04 0.56
N VAL A 152 4.87 -23.04 1.89
CA VAL A 152 5.84 -22.19 2.60
C VAL A 152 7.21 -22.85 2.53
N GLU A 153 8.19 -22.16 1.94
CA GLU A 153 9.59 -22.61 1.87
C GLU A 153 10.45 -21.93 2.95
N THR A 154 10.14 -20.68 3.29
CA THR A 154 10.76 -19.95 4.41
C THR A 154 9.67 -19.42 5.32
N ALA A 155 9.66 -19.90 6.56
CA ALA A 155 8.73 -19.45 7.58
C ALA A 155 8.87 -17.94 7.86
N TRP A 156 7.78 -17.34 8.33
CA TRP A 156 7.74 -15.93 8.73
C TRP A 156 8.87 -15.60 9.71
N ARG A 157 9.78 -14.73 9.30
CA ARG A 157 10.95 -14.33 10.08
C ARG A 157 11.22 -12.83 9.97
N PRO A 158 11.86 -12.21 10.98
CA PRO A 158 12.35 -10.85 10.83
C PRO A 158 13.45 -10.78 9.77
N TRP A 159 13.61 -9.61 9.20
CA TRP A 159 14.80 -9.23 8.44
C TRP A 159 15.35 -7.90 8.95
N TYR A 160 16.65 -7.67 8.72
CA TYR A 160 17.41 -6.62 9.39
C TYR A 160 18.01 -5.61 8.41
N SER A 161 18.12 -4.37 8.89
CA SER A 161 18.76 -3.25 8.23
C SER A 161 19.43 -2.41 9.31
N ASN A 162 20.76 -2.27 9.26
CA ASN A 162 21.57 -1.61 10.30
C ASN A 162 21.30 -2.14 11.70
N GLU A 163 21.35 -3.47 11.88
CA GLU A 163 21.14 -4.14 13.18
C GLU A 163 19.74 -3.95 13.78
N GLU A 164 18.84 -3.24 13.09
CA GLU A 164 17.45 -3.08 13.48
C GLU A 164 16.53 -3.97 12.63
N VAL A 165 15.39 -4.37 13.21
CA VAL A 165 14.34 -5.06 12.46
C VAL A 165 13.81 -4.11 11.37
N GLY A 166 14.16 -4.40 10.12
CA GLY A 166 13.71 -3.70 8.93
C GLY A 166 12.29 -4.09 8.54
N GLY A 167 11.85 -5.29 8.93
CA GLY A 167 10.49 -5.80 8.73
C GLY A 167 10.45 -7.32 8.89
N TYR A 168 9.49 -7.96 8.22
CA TYR A 168 9.32 -9.41 8.23
C TYR A 168 9.19 -9.95 6.82
N VAL A 169 9.59 -11.20 6.61
CA VAL A 169 9.52 -11.88 5.32
C VAL A 169 8.99 -13.29 5.49
N VAL A 170 8.19 -13.74 4.53
CA VAL A 170 7.81 -15.15 4.33
C VAL A 170 8.08 -15.50 2.87
N GLY A 171 8.77 -16.64 2.68
CA GLY A 171 9.04 -17.20 1.36
C GLY A 171 8.08 -18.34 1.08
N TYR A 172 7.30 -18.20 0.03
CA TYR A 172 6.51 -19.28 -0.57
C TYR A 172 7.22 -19.78 -1.83
N LYS A 173 6.83 -20.97 -2.30
CA LYS A 173 7.28 -21.47 -3.60
C LYS A 173 6.87 -20.50 -4.71
N GLY A 174 7.86 -19.80 -5.28
CA GLY A 174 7.67 -18.83 -6.37
C GLY A 174 7.12 -17.45 -5.96
N LEU A 175 7.00 -17.16 -4.67
CA LEU A 175 6.49 -15.86 -4.18
C LEU A 175 7.13 -15.48 -2.85
N VAL A 176 7.60 -14.25 -2.73
CA VAL A 176 8.07 -13.69 -1.45
C VAL A 176 7.15 -12.56 -1.03
N LEU A 177 6.66 -12.62 0.21
CA LEU A 177 5.98 -11.50 0.86
C LEU A 177 6.91 -10.90 1.91
N THR A 178 7.15 -9.60 1.81
CA THR A 178 7.98 -8.85 2.76
C THR A 178 7.25 -7.61 3.26
N THR A 179 7.53 -7.21 4.49
CA THR A 179 7.06 -5.97 5.10
C THR A 179 8.24 -5.04 5.34
N VAL A 180 7.97 -3.74 5.42
CA VAL A 180 8.92 -2.71 5.84
C VAL A 180 8.35 -2.02 7.07
N ARG A 181 9.03 -2.22 8.21
CA ARG A 181 8.62 -1.68 9.50
C ARG A 181 8.64 -0.16 9.49
N GLY A 182 7.55 0.46 9.93
CA GLY A 182 7.42 1.91 10.07
C GLY A 182 7.22 2.65 8.74
N ALA A 183 6.87 1.93 7.67
CA ALA A 183 6.58 2.54 6.38
C ALA A 183 5.06 2.68 6.15
N GLY A 184 4.64 3.79 5.54
CA GLY A 184 3.27 3.97 5.06
C GLY A 184 3.06 3.42 3.65
N HIS A 185 2.07 3.96 2.94
CA HIS A 185 1.71 3.52 1.58
C HIS A 185 2.88 3.66 0.58
N THR A 186 3.65 4.74 0.67
CA THR A 186 4.79 5.04 -0.21
C THR A 186 6.11 4.66 0.45
N VAL A 187 6.37 3.36 0.60
CA VAL A 187 7.51 2.85 1.40
C VAL A 187 8.86 3.53 1.15
N PRO A 188 9.33 3.77 -0.09
CA PRO A 188 10.61 4.46 -0.32
C PRO A 188 10.66 5.89 0.22
N SER A 189 9.51 6.55 0.38
CA SER A 189 9.42 7.90 0.96
C SER A 189 9.51 7.89 2.49
N TYR A 190 9.08 6.81 3.15
CA TYR A 190 9.06 6.70 4.62
C TYR A 190 10.33 6.03 5.16
N GLN A 191 10.81 5.00 4.47
CA GLN A 191 11.90 4.13 4.90
C GLN A 191 12.86 3.88 3.72
N PRO A 192 13.55 4.91 3.20
CA PRO A 192 14.33 4.83 1.96
C PRO A 192 15.43 3.77 2.00
N GLU A 193 16.15 3.68 3.12
CA GLU A 193 17.23 2.70 3.30
C GLU A 193 16.69 1.26 3.36
N ARG A 194 15.66 1.01 4.15
CA ARG A 194 15.02 -0.31 4.26
C ARG A 194 14.40 -0.72 2.92
N ALA A 195 13.83 0.22 2.18
CA ALA A 195 13.33 0.00 0.83
C ALA A 195 14.45 -0.39 -0.14
N LEU A 196 15.60 0.28 -0.06
CA LEU A 196 16.77 -0.04 -0.88
C LEU A 196 17.32 -1.43 -0.56
N ASN A 197 17.43 -1.80 0.72
CA ASN A 197 17.90 -3.13 1.14
C ASN A 197 16.95 -4.25 0.67
N MET A 198 15.64 -4.01 0.78
CA MET A 198 14.60 -4.90 0.27
C MET A 198 14.71 -5.10 -1.25
N ILE A 199 14.78 -4.00 -2.02
CA ILE A 199 14.88 -4.06 -3.49
C ILE A 199 16.21 -4.70 -3.91
N SER A 200 17.31 -4.40 -3.22
CA SER A 200 18.62 -4.99 -3.53
C SER A 200 18.61 -6.51 -3.32
N SER A 201 18.03 -6.99 -2.23
CA SER A 201 17.88 -8.42 -1.95
C SER A 201 17.05 -9.11 -3.03
N PHE A 202 15.93 -8.48 -3.41
CA PHE A 202 15.09 -8.96 -4.49
C PHE A 202 15.87 -9.10 -5.81
N LEU A 203 16.62 -8.06 -6.20
CA LEU A 203 17.38 -8.06 -7.46
C LEU A 203 18.49 -9.11 -7.49
N GLN A 204 19.00 -9.50 -6.32
CA GLN A 204 19.97 -10.58 -6.16
C GLN A 204 19.33 -11.98 -6.12
N GLY A 205 17.99 -12.07 -6.15
CA GLY A 205 17.27 -13.33 -6.00
C GLY A 205 17.40 -13.92 -4.59
N THR A 206 17.73 -13.10 -3.59
CA THR A 206 17.90 -13.52 -2.20
C THR A 206 16.82 -12.92 -1.30
N LEU A 207 16.53 -13.59 -0.19
CA LEU A 207 15.67 -13.01 0.84
C LEU A 207 16.41 -11.88 1.59
N PRO A 208 15.69 -10.87 2.12
CA PRO A 208 16.30 -9.84 2.96
C PRO A 208 17.09 -10.43 4.15
N PRO A 209 18.17 -9.76 4.60
CA PRO A 209 19.12 -10.28 5.59
C PRO A 209 18.44 -10.75 6.87
N SER A 210 18.87 -11.88 7.43
CA SER A 210 18.32 -12.42 8.69
C SER A 210 19.02 -11.89 9.95
N SER A 211 20.11 -11.13 9.80
CA SER A 211 20.92 -10.54 10.86
C SER A 211 21.69 -9.35 10.31
#